data_AF-A0A401URH2-F1
#
_entry.id   AF-A0A401URH2-F1
#
_cell.length_a   1.000
_cell.length_b   1.000
_cell.length_c   1.000
_cell.angle_alpha   90.00
_cell.angle_beta   90.00
_cell.angle_gamma   90.00
#
_symmetry.space_group_name_H-M   'P 1'
#
loop_
_entity.id
_entity.type
_entity.pdbx_description
1 polymer ?
#
loop_
_entity_poly.entity_id
_entity_poly.type
_entity_poly.pdbx_seq_one_letter_code
_entity_poly.pdbx_strand_id
1 'polypeptide(L)'
;MTMVGKIIYGAGKLVGNTAEYSIELTGNVVANIVGLSGKQKLALNTKKCSTVVGGVVGKTAKIAAAITAVVADTTVIATINTAKHIAESAVQTNIRIYGQSEKFYDEDKYIEVEYKTVEK
;
A
#
# COMPACT_ATOMS: atom_id res chain seq x y z
N MET A 1 1.29 5.62 -14.38
CA MET A 1 0.72 5.09 -13.15
C MET A 1 -0.61 4.40 -13.46
N THR A 2 -0.80 3.12 -13.11
CA THR A 2 -2.03 2.36 -13.40
C THR A 2 -3.19 2.83 -12.52
N MET A 3 -4.41 2.37 -12.79
CA MET A 3 -5.58 2.70 -11.96
C MET A 3 -5.38 2.26 -10.50
N VAL A 4 -4.72 1.12 -10.28
CA VAL A 4 -4.44 0.57 -8.95
C VAL A 4 -3.45 1.46 -8.18
N GLY A 5 -2.33 1.86 -8.80
CA GLY A 5 -1.38 2.80 -8.19
C GLY A 5 -2.01 4.15 -7.85
N LYS A 6 -2.93 4.66 -8.70
CA LYS A 6 -3.65 5.92 -8.43
C LYS A 6 -4.57 5.83 -7.21
N ILE A 7 -5.26 4.71 -7.03
CA ILE A 7 -6.14 4.49 -5.87
C ILE A 7 -5.31 4.40 -4.59
N ILE A 8 -4.23 3.60 -4.59
CA ILE A 8 -3.35 3.43 -3.42
C ILE A 8 -2.73 4.77 -3.01
N TYR A 9 -2.21 5.54 -3.97
CA TYR A 9 -1.66 6.86 -3.73
C TYR A 9 -2.70 7.83 -3.15
N GLY A 10 -3.91 7.85 -3.74
CA GLY A 10 -5.01 8.72 -3.28
C GLY A 10 -5.46 8.39 -1.86
N ALA A 11 -5.68 7.11 -1.56
CA ALA A 11 -6.07 6.64 -0.23
C ALA A 11 -5.00 6.96 0.81
N GLY A 12 -3.72 6.74 0.50
CA GLY A 12 -2.62 7.09 1.39
C GLY A 12 -2.49 8.58 1.67
N LYS A 13 -2.76 9.44 0.67
CA LYS A 13 -2.80 10.89 0.86
C LYS A 13 -3.94 11.31 1.79
N LEU A 14 -5.12 10.71 1.63
CA LEU A 14 -6.27 10.94 2.51
C LEU A 14 -5.94 10.55 3.95
N VAL A 15 -5.46 9.31 4.17
CA VAL A 15 -5.10 8.79 5.50
C VAL A 15 -4.02 9.66 6.16
N GLY A 16 -2.96 10.01 5.42
CA GLY A 16 -1.91 10.87 5.94
C GLY A 16 -2.42 12.26 6.35
N ASN A 17 -3.30 12.88 5.57
CA ASN A 17 -3.91 14.16 5.93
C ASN A 17 -4.82 14.04 7.16
N THR A 18 -5.64 12.98 7.24
CA THR A 18 -6.55 12.76 8.37
C THR A 18 -5.78 12.49 9.66
N ALA A 19 -4.69 11.72 9.61
CA ALA A 19 -3.84 11.45 10.76
C ALA A 19 -3.15 12.74 11.27
N GLU A 20 -2.58 13.53 10.36
CA GLU A 20 -1.98 14.83 10.65
C GLU A 20 -2.97 15.77 11.37
N TYR A 21 -4.16 15.93 10.80
CA TYR A 21 -5.23 16.77 11.37
C TYR A 21 -5.71 16.27 12.74
N SER A 22 -5.91 14.95 12.90
CA SER A 22 -6.43 14.38 14.15
C SER A 22 -5.45 14.53 15.31
N ILE A 23 -4.15 14.38 15.04
CA ILE A 23 -3.08 14.56 16.03
C ILE A 23 -2.99 16.04 16.44
N GLU A 24 -3.05 16.96 15.48
CA GLU A 24 -3.06 18.40 15.76
C GLU A 24 -4.28 18.83 16.59
N LEU A 25 -5.47 18.36 16.24
CA LEU A 25 -6.70 18.67 16.95
C LEU A 25 -6.65 18.18 18.40
N THR A 26 -6.23 16.92 18.60
CA THR A 26 -6.10 16.32 19.92
C THR A 26 -5.10 17.10 20.78
N GLY A 27 -3.93 17.43 20.22
CA GLY A 27 -2.94 18.23 20.92
C GLY A 27 -3.42 19.64 21.27
N ASN A 28 -4.22 20.28 20.41
CA ASN A 28 -4.85 21.57 20.71
C ASN A 28 -5.85 21.46 21.87
N VAL A 29 -6.68 20.41 21.90
CA VAL A 29 -7.62 20.16 23.01
C VAL A 29 -6.87 19.96 24.32
N VAL A 30 -5.84 19.11 24.32
CA VAL A 30 -5.01 18.86 25.52
C VAL A 30 -4.28 20.13 25.94
N ALA A 31 -3.72 20.90 25.00
CA ALA A 31 -3.06 22.17 25.29
C ALA A 31 -4.02 23.17 25.95
N ASN A 32 -5.27 23.27 25.50
CA ASN A 32 -6.27 24.14 26.10
C ASN A 32 -6.60 23.72 27.54
N ILE A 33 -6.80 22.43 27.80
CA ILE A 33 -7.06 21.89 29.16
C ILE A 33 -5.90 22.22 30.10
N VAL A 34 -4.67 22.01 29.64
CA VAL A 34 -3.45 22.31 30.41
C VAL A 34 -3.29 23.82 30.64
N GLY A 35 -3.66 24.64 29.66
CA GLY A 35 -3.65 26.10 29.76
C GLY A 35 -4.61 26.62 30.82
N LEU A 36 -5.84 26.07 30.86
CA LEU A 36 -6.85 26.36 31.89
C LEU A 36 -6.37 26.00 33.30
N SER A 37 -5.47 25.01 33.42
CA SER A 37 -4.87 24.59 34.69
C SER A 37 -3.70 25.49 35.15
N GLY A 38 -3.51 26.66 34.53
CA GLY A 38 -2.46 27.62 34.87
C GLY A 38 -1.05 27.22 34.41
N LYS A 39 -0.91 26.14 33.61
CA LYS A 39 0.39 25.62 33.14
C LYS A 39 0.68 26.03 31.69
N GLN A 40 0.72 27.34 31.41
CA GLN A 40 0.85 27.86 30.04
C GLN A 40 2.08 27.36 29.26
N LYS A 41 3.24 27.21 29.91
CA LYS A 41 4.45 26.68 29.25
C LYS A 41 4.26 25.24 28.77
N LEU A 42 3.54 24.42 29.54
CA LEU A 42 3.23 23.05 29.16
C LEU A 42 2.19 23.02 28.02
N ALA A 43 1.18 23.89 28.05
CA ALA A 43 0.21 24.04 26.97
C ALA A 43 0.86 24.37 25.61
N LEU A 44 1.78 25.35 25.61
CA LEU A 44 2.56 25.73 24.43
C LEU A 44 3.40 24.57 23.89
N ASN A 45 4.07 23.84 24.77
CA ASN A 45 4.90 22.69 24.39
C ASN A 45 4.05 21.55 23.83
N THR A 46 2.90 21.25 24.43
CA THR A 46 1.96 20.23 23.94
C THR A 46 1.46 20.56 22.55
N LYS A 47 1.03 21.81 22.32
CA LYS A 47 0.57 22.28 21.01
C LYS A 47 1.67 22.17 19.95
N LYS A 48 2.89 22.60 20.28
CA LYS A 48 4.03 22.51 19.36
C LYS A 48 4.40 21.05 19.05
N CYS A 49 4.39 20.19 20.07
CA CYS A 49 4.67 18.76 19.91
C CYS A 49 3.66 18.10 18.98
N SER A 50 2.36 18.34 19.18
CA SER A 50 1.32 17.75 18.33
C SER A 50 1.39 18.19 16.88
N THR A 51 1.71 19.45 16.59
CA THR A 51 1.93 19.92 15.20
C THR A 51 3.12 19.22 14.55
N VAL A 52 4.23 19.08 15.27
CA VAL A 52 5.42 18.40 14.74
C VAL A 52 5.14 16.91 14.51
N VAL A 53 4.56 16.22 15.50
CA VAL A 53 4.25 14.79 15.40
C VAL A 53 3.20 14.53 14.32
N GLY A 54 2.14 15.35 14.24
CA GLY A 54 1.12 15.25 13.20
C GLY A 54 1.72 15.37 11.80
N GLY A 55 2.56 16.38 11.57
CA GLY A 55 3.23 16.57 10.28
C GLY A 55 4.18 15.43 9.91
N VAL A 56 4.90 14.85 10.88
CA VAL A 56 5.78 13.70 10.64
C VAL A 56 4.97 12.45 10.28
N VAL A 57 3.94 12.12 11.07
CA VAL A 57 3.08 10.95 10.83
C VAL A 57 2.37 11.08 9.48
N GLY A 58 1.83 12.26 9.17
CA GLY A 58 1.19 12.53 7.89
C GLY A 58 2.13 12.35 6.70
N LYS A 59 3.37 12.86 6.79
CA LYS A 59 4.39 12.68 5.75
C LYS A 59 4.79 11.22 5.56
N THR A 60 5.05 10.50 6.64
CA THR A 60 5.45 9.09 6.57
C THR A 60 4.37 8.24 5.90
N ALA A 61 3.10 8.43 6.25
CA ALA A 61 1.98 7.73 5.63
C ALA A 61 1.86 8.02 4.13
N LYS A 62 2.01 9.30 3.72
CA LYS A 62 2.00 9.73 2.31
C LYS A 62 3.15 9.08 1.52
N ILE A 63 4.36 9.03 2.08
CA ILE A 63 5.54 8.43 1.45
C ILE A 63 5.38 6.92 1.29
N ALA A 64 4.96 6.23 2.35
CA ALA A 64 4.74 4.78 2.30
C ALA A 64 3.73 4.41 1.20
N ALA A 65 2.62 5.14 1.12
CA ALA A 65 1.63 4.93 0.06
C ALA A 65 2.15 5.23 -1.35
N ALA A 66 3.01 6.25 -1.51
CA ALA A 66 3.64 6.53 -2.79
C ALA A 66 4.57 5.39 -3.24
N ILE A 67 5.37 4.83 -2.33
CA ILE A 67 6.24 3.68 -2.61
C ILE A 67 5.39 2.46 -2.98
N THR A 68 4.36 2.15 -2.20
CA THR A 68 3.46 1.00 -2.46
C THR A 68 2.74 1.15 -3.80
N ALA A 69 2.29 2.35 -4.16
CA ALA A 69 1.66 2.62 -5.45
C ALA A 69 2.61 2.37 -6.63
N VAL A 70 3.88 2.77 -6.51
CA VAL A 70 4.90 2.51 -7.52
C VAL A 70 5.18 1.02 -7.65
N VAL A 71 5.37 0.30 -6.52
CA VAL A 71 5.63 -1.14 -6.53
C VAL A 71 4.46 -1.91 -7.15
N ALA A 72 3.22 -1.58 -6.80
CA ALA A 72 2.03 -2.19 -7.37
C ALA A 72 1.96 -1.98 -8.89
N ASP A 73 2.24 -0.77 -9.36
CA ASP A 73 2.26 -0.46 -10.78
C ASP A 73 3.35 -1.20 -11.55
N THR A 74 4.56 -1.24 -11.02
CA THR A 74 5.67 -1.99 -11.62
C THR A 74 5.32 -3.47 -11.72
N THR A 75 4.67 -4.03 -10.70
CA THR A 75 4.23 -5.42 -10.69
C THR A 75 3.17 -5.67 -11.76
N VAL A 76 2.15 -4.81 -11.87
CA VAL A 76 1.12 -4.92 -12.92
C VAL A 76 1.72 -4.82 -14.31
N ILE A 77 2.65 -3.89 -14.54
CA ILE A 77 3.33 -3.73 -15.84
C ILE A 77 4.16 -4.97 -16.17
N ALA A 78 4.91 -5.51 -15.22
CA ALA A 78 5.70 -6.73 -15.40
C ALA A 78 4.81 -7.93 -15.75
N THR A 79 3.69 -8.10 -15.05
CA THR A 79 2.72 -9.16 -15.34
C THR A 79 2.12 -9.02 -16.73
N ILE A 80 1.73 -7.80 -17.14
CA ILE A 80 1.19 -7.54 -18.49
C ILE A 80 2.23 -7.87 -19.56
N ASN A 81 3.49 -7.44 -19.38
CA ASN A 81 4.56 -7.70 -20.33
C ASN A 81 4.88 -9.20 -20.42
N THR A 82 4.88 -9.91 -19.28
CA THR A 82 5.08 -11.36 -19.24
C THR A 82 3.93 -12.09 -19.95
N ALA A 83 2.69 -11.70 -19.68
CA ALA A 83 1.52 -12.27 -20.35
C ALA A 83 1.53 -12.02 -21.86
N LYS A 84 1.94 -10.82 -22.31
CA LYS A 84 2.15 -10.52 -23.73
C LYS A 84 3.23 -11.40 -24.34
N HIS A 85 4.36 -11.56 -23.66
CA HIS A 85 5.45 -12.41 -24.14
C HIS A 85 5.02 -13.88 -24.27
N ILE A 86 4.23 -14.40 -23.33
CA ILE A 86 3.63 -15.74 -23.38
C ILE A 86 2.58 -15.86 -24.50
N ALA A 87 1.89 -14.79 -24.85
CA ALA A 87 0.90 -14.80 -25.94
C ALA A 87 1.54 -14.65 -27.33
N GLU A 88 2.58 -13.83 -27.46
CA GLU A 88 3.31 -13.55 -28.71
C GLU A 88 4.24 -14.69 -29.11
N SER A 89 4.88 -15.31 -28.11
CA SER A 89 5.54 -16.60 -28.28
C SER A 89 4.41 -17.62 -28.25
N ALA A 90 3.97 -18.19 -29.37
CA ALA A 90 2.89 -19.18 -29.35
C ALA A 90 3.31 -20.37 -28.46
N VAL A 91 2.97 -20.34 -27.17
CA VAL A 91 3.32 -21.40 -26.24
C VAL A 91 2.14 -22.37 -26.21
N GLN A 92 2.37 -23.61 -26.62
CA GLN A 92 1.40 -24.68 -26.42
C GLN A 92 1.39 -25.04 -24.93
N THR A 93 0.50 -24.40 -24.16
CA THR A 93 0.36 -24.63 -22.72
C THR A 93 -0.44 -25.92 -22.49
N ASN A 94 0.23 -27.04 -22.27
CA ASN A 94 -0.41 -28.28 -21.81
C ASN A 94 -0.54 -28.25 -20.29
N ILE A 95 -1.70 -27.84 -19.78
CA ILE A 95 -1.97 -27.83 -18.34
C ILE A 95 -2.44 -29.24 -17.94
N ARG A 96 -1.60 -29.98 -17.21
CA ARG A 96 -1.99 -31.24 -16.56
C ARG A 96 -2.23 -30.99 -15.08
N ILE A 97 -3.50 -30.98 -14.68
CA ILE A 97 -3.90 -30.84 -13.28
C ILE A 97 -3.91 -32.24 -12.65
N TYR A 98 -2.98 -32.51 -11.74
CA TYR A 98 -2.96 -33.75 -10.97
C TYR A 98 -3.56 -33.53 -9.57
N GLY A 99 -4.78 -34.04 -9.34
CA GLY A 99 -5.41 -34.06 -8.01
C GLY A 99 -6.94 -34.06 -8.01
N GLN A 100 -7.55 -34.69 -7.02
CA GLN A 100 -9.01 -34.64 -6.77
C GLN A 100 -9.46 -33.21 -6.41
N SER A 101 -10.56 -32.77 -7.01
CA SER A 101 -11.06 -31.38 -7.02
C SER A 101 -11.50 -30.82 -5.66
N GLU A 102 -11.80 -31.67 -4.68
CA GLU A 102 -12.36 -31.24 -3.38
C GLU A 102 -11.30 -30.72 -2.38
N LYS A 103 -10.00 -30.83 -2.69
CA LYS A 103 -8.89 -30.44 -1.79
C LYS A 103 -7.85 -29.56 -2.47
N PHE A 104 -8.31 -28.52 -3.16
CA PHE A 104 -7.46 -27.66 -3.99
C PHE A 104 -6.58 -26.67 -3.20
N TYR A 105 -6.76 -26.57 -1.87
CA TYR A 105 -6.10 -25.54 -1.03
C TYR A 105 -5.11 -26.11 0.01
N ASP A 106 -4.65 -27.34 -0.14
CA ASP A 106 -3.61 -27.89 0.75
C ASP A 106 -2.21 -27.48 0.28
N GLU A 107 -1.32 -27.18 1.24
CA GLU A 107 -0.03 -26.49 1.07
C GLU A 107 0.98 -27.21 0.14
N ASP A 108 0.77 -28.50 -0.17
CA ASP A 108 1.73 -29.36 -0.86
C ASP A 108 1.47 -29.55 -2.37
N LYS A 109 0.53 -28.81 -2.99
CA LYS A 109 0.25 -28.94 -4.43
C LYS A 109 0.74 -27.74 -5.23
N TYR A 110 1.71 -27.99 -6.11
CA TYR A 110 2.16 -27.05 -7.14
C TYR A 110 1.50 -27.38 -8.49
N ILE A 111 1.16 -26.34 -9.24
CA ILE A 111 0.75 -26.46 -10.64
C ILE A 111 2.03 -26.44 -11.47
N GLU A 112 2.37 -27.58 -12.08
CA GLU A 112 3.50 -27.66 -13.00
C GLU A 112 3.01 -27.25 -14.40
N VAL A 113 3.47 -26.09 -14.87
CA VAL A 113 3.15 -25.58 -16.20
C VAL A 113 4.40 -25.71 -17.08
N GLU A 114 4.39 -26.70 -17.98
CA GLU A 114 5.41 -26.80 -19.02
C GLU A 114 5.08 -25.84 -20.17
N TYR A 115 5.90 -24.80 -20.33
CA TYR A 115 5.85 -23.89 -21.46
C TYR A 115 6.76 -24.44 -22.58
N LYS A 116 6.18 -24.96 -23.68
CA LYS A 116 6.93 -25.26 -24.91
C LYS A 116 6.85 -24.09 -25.88
N THR A 117 7.96 -23.36 -26.03
CA THR A 117 8.11 -22.32 -27.05
C THR A 117 8.00 -22.98 -28.44
N VAL A 118 6.99 -22.59 -29.23
CA VAL A 118 6.90 -23.02 -30.62
C VAL A 118 7.75 -22.04 -31.43
N GLU A 119 8.94 -22.45 -31.86
CA GLU A 119 9.71 -21.68 -32.85
C GLU A 119 8.93 -21.60 -34.16
N LYS A 120 8.97 -20.42 -34.80
CA LYS A 120 8.20 -20.07 -36.00
C LYS A 120 8.44 -21.00 -37.20
#